data_AF-A0A6C9QEU4-F1
#
_entry.id   AF-A0A6C9QEU4-F1
#
_cell.length_a   1.000
_cell.length_b   1.000
_cell.length_c   1.000
_cell.angle_alpha   90.00
_cell.angle_beta   90.00
_cell.angle_gamma   90.00
#
_symmetry.space_group_name_H-M   'P 1'
#
loop_
_entity.id
_entity.type
_entity.pdbx_description
1 polymer ?
#
loop_
_entity_poly.entity_id
_entity_poly.type
_entity_poly.pdbx_seq_one_letter_code
_entity_poly.pdbx_strand_id
1 'polypeptide(L)'
;MKILVYGINYSPELTGIGKYTGEMVEWLAAQGHEVRVITAPPYYPQWQVGENYSAWRYKREEGAATVWRCPLYVPKQPSTLKRLLHLGSFAVSSFFPLMAQRRWKPDRIIGVGPTLFCTPGMRLLAKLSGARTVLHIQDYEVDAMLGLGLAGKGKGGKVAQLATAFERSGLHNVDNVSTISRSMMNKAIEKGVAADNVIFFANWS
;
A
#
# COMPACT_ATOMS: atom_id res chain seq x y z
N MET A 1 19.42 7.41 5.17
CA MET A 1 18.39 6.74 6.03
C MET A 1 17.95 5.45 5.36
N LYS A 2 17.44 4.51 6.14
CA LYS A 2 16.82 3.25 5.68
C LYS A 2 15.32 3.43 5.52
N ILE A 3 14.83 3.35 4.29
CA ILE A 3 13.42 3.54 3.95
C ILE A 3 12.86 2.24 3.40
N LEU A 4 11.81 1.74 4.04
CA LEU A 4 11.03 0.61 3.53
C LEU A 4 9.78 1.12 2.84
N VAL A 5 9.67 0.90 1.53
CA VAL A 5 8.43 1.15 0.78
C VAL A 5 7.64 -0.16 0.71
N TYR A 6 6.35 -0.09 1.03
CA TYR A 6 5.47 -1.25 1.11
C TYR A 6 4.15 -0.96 0.41
N GLY A 7 3.87 -1.66 -0.68
CA GLY A 7 2.70 -1.38 -1.50
C GLY A 7 2.50 -2.45 -2.54
N ILE A 8 1.25 -2.69 -2.96
CA ILE A 8 0.92 -3.76 -3.90
C ILE A 8 1.34 -3.41 -5.35
N ASN A 9 1.42 -2.13 -5.68
CA ASN A 9 1.79 -1.63 -7.00
C ASN A 9 3.20 -1.04 -7.00
N TYR A 10 4.01 -1.43 -7.98
CA TYR A 10 5.39 -0.94 -8.15
C TYR A 10 5.83 -1.11 -9.61
N SER A 11 6.88 -0.38 -10.01
CA SER A 11 7.58 -0.57 -11.28
C SER A 11 7.85 -2.07 -11.52
N PRO A 12 7.74 -2.62 -12.75
CA PRO A 12 7.63 -1.95 -14.05
C PRO A 12 6.19 -1.72 -14.53
N GLU A 13 5.21 -1.58 -13.64
CA GLU A 13 3.87 -1.15 -14.05
C GLU A 13 3.95 0.22 -14.74
N LEU A 14 3.42 0.30 -15.97
CA LEU A 14 3.62 1.45 -16.85
C LEU A 14 2.77 2.67 -16.47
N THR A 15 1.74 2.47 -15.63
CA THR A 15 0.74 3.50 -15.31
C THR A 15 0.34 3.44 -13.84
N GLY A 16 -0.30 4.52 -13.38
CA GLY A 16 -0.92 4.59 -12.06
C GLY A 16 0.09 4.49 -10.91
N ILE A 17 -0.35 3.87 -9.82
CA ILE A 17 0.36 3.81 -8.53
C ILE A 17 1.74 3.15 -8.69
N GLY A 18 1.83 2.11 -9.52
CA GLY A 18 3.07 1.37 -9.70
C GLY A 18 4.16 2.19 -10.38
N LYS A 19 3.81 2.99 -11.40
CA LYS A 19 4.72 3.94 -12.03
C LYS A 19 5.26 4.95 -11.00
N TYR A 20 4.38 5.68 -10.33
CA TYR A 20 4.79 6.74 -9.41
C TYR A 20 5.54 6.21 -8.19
N THR A 21 5.21 5.01 -7.71
CA THR A 21 5.96 4.37 -6.63
C THR A 21 7.37 3.99 -7.08
N GLY A 22 7.52 3.54 -8.33
CA GLY A 22 8.83 3.31 -8.95
C GLY A 22 9.68 4.57 -8.99
N GLU A 23 9.15 5.64 -9.58
CA GLU A 23 9.83 6.93 -9.72
C GLU A 23 10.19 7.53 -8.34
N MET A 24 9.29 7.43 -7.35
CA MET A 24 9.56 7.85 -5.97
C MET A 24 10.73 7.07 -5.36
N VAL A 25 10.78 5.74 -5.55
CA VAL A 25 11.86 4.90 -5.02
C VAL A 25 13.20 5.22 -5.67
N GLU A 26 13.21 5.40 -6.99
CA GLU A 26 14.42 5.81 -7.73
C GLU A 26 14.93 7.17 -7.25
N TRP A 27 14.03 8.15 -7.08
CA TRP A 27 14.37 9.45 -6.55
C TRP A 27 14.95 9.35 -5.13
N LEU A 28 14.30 8.61 -4.22
CA LEU A 28 14.81 8.40 -2.85
C LEU A 28 16.20 7.75 -2.83
N ALA A 29 16.43 6.75 -3.69
CA ALA A 29 17.74 6.13 -3.83
C ALA A 29 18.79 7.12 -4.34
N ALA A 30 18.44 7.95 -5.33
CA ALA A 30 19.31 9.00 -5.86
C ALA A 30 19.65 10.09 -4.82
N GLN A 31 18.80 10.32 -3.82
CA GLN A 31 19.09 11.19 -2.67
C GLN A 31 19.99 10.52 -1.60
N GLY A 32 20.50 9.31 -1.84
CA GLY A 32 21.40 8.60 -0.93
C GLY A 32 20.70 7.83 0.19
N HIS A 33 19.39 7.57 0.08
CA HIS A 33 18.70 6.69 1.00
C HIS A 33 18.91 5.21 0.63
N GLU A 34 19.03 4.34 1.63
CA GLU A 34 19.00 2.90 1.42
C GLU A 34 17.53 2.46 1.35
N VAL A 35 17.06 2.14 0.16
CA VAL A 35 15.64 1.85 -0.08
C VAL A 35 15.42 0.35 -0.27
N ARG A 36 14.41 -0.16 0.41
CA ARG A 36 13.89 -1.53 0.24
C ARG A 36 12.42 -1.45 -0.13
N VAL A 37 11.98 -2.35 -1.00
CA VAL A 37 10.60 -2.38 -1.49
C VAL A 37 10.00 -3.76 -1.25
N ILE A 38 8.80 -3.82 -0.67
CA ILE A 38 7.99 -5.04 -0.62
C ILE A 38 6.75 -4.80 -1.46
N THR A 39 6.58 -5.59 -2.50
CA THR A 39 5.53 -5.36 -3.51
C THR A 39 5.07 -6.64 -4.21
N ALA A 40 4.08 -6.54 -5.08
CA ALA A 40 3.63 -7.64 -5.91
C ALA A 40 4.43 -7.74 -7.22
N PRO A 41 4.43 -8.90 -7.90
CA PRO A 41 4.70 -8.93 -9.34
C PRO A 41 3.77 -7.96 -10.09
N PRO A 42 4.24 -7.29 -11.15
CA PRO A 42 3.43 -6.37 -11.92
C PRO A 42 2.25 -7.11 -12.54
N TYR A 43 1.05 -6.58 -12.33
CA TYR A 43 -0.19 -7.17 -12.85
C TYR A 43 -1.14 -6.13 -13.47
N TYR A 44 -0.98 -4.86 -13.11
CA TYR A 44 -1.80 -3.76 -13.60
C TYR A 44 -1.18 -3.12 -14.85
N PRO A 45 -1.98 -2.62 -15.83
CA PRO A 45 -3.44 -2.56 -15.88
C PRO A 45 -4.14 -3.83 -16.38
N GLN A 46 -3.42 -4.82 -16.89
CA GLN A 46 -4.00 -5.97 -17.59
C GLN A 46 -4.73 -6.96 -16.67
N TRP A 47 -4.61 -6.82 -15.35
CA TRP A 47 -5.05 -7.82 -14.36
C TRP A 47 -4.48 -9.21 -14.66
N GLN A 48 -3.22 -9.23 -15.10
CA GLN A 48 -2.48 -10.43 -15.45
C GLN A 48 -1.00 -10.20 -15.11
N VAL A 49 -0.40 -11.16 -14.42
CA VAL A 49 1.03 -11.09 -14.09
C VAL A 49 1.86 -11.11 -15.37
N GLY A 50 2.81 -10.16 -15.48
CA GLY A 50 3.70 -10.07 -16.64
C GLY A 50 4.57 -11.31 -16.85
N GLU A 51 4.98 -11.57 -18.10
CA GLU A 51 5.62 -12.83 -18.52
C GLU A 51 6.87 -13.22 -17.72
N ASN A 52 7.65 -12.24 -17.26
CA ASN A 52 8.89 -12.44 -16.49
C ASN A 52 8.67 -12.59 -14.97
N TYR A 53 7.42 -12.74 -14.56
CA TYR A 53 7.01 -12.76 -13.16
C TYR A 53 6.07 -13.93 -12.87
N SER A 54 5.91 -14.25 -11.59
CA SER A 54 5.03 -15.33 -11.14
C SER A 54 4.09 -14.82 -10.05
N ALA A 55 2.81 -15.14 -10.19
CA ALA A 55 1.80 -14.87 -9.17
C ALA A 55 2.01 -15.69 -7.89
N TRP A 56 2.80 -16.76 -7.94
CA TRP A 56 2.87 -17.80 -6.90
C TRP A 56 4.25 -17.97 -6.27
N ARG A 57 5.27 -17.27 -6.77
CA ARG A 57 6.65 -17.39 -6.28
C ARG A 57 7.16 -16.06 -5.76
N TYR A 58 7.90 -16.12 -4.66
CA TYR A 58 8.69 -14.98 -4.21
C TYR A 58 9.85 -14.74 -5.17
N LYS A 59 10.16 -13.48 -5.42
CA LYS A 59 11.34 -13.07 -6.21
C LYS A 59 12.01 -11.90 -5.52
N ARG A 60 13.34 -11.91 -5.47
CA ARG A 60 14.15 -10.78 -5.02
C ARG A 60 14.85 -10.17 -6.24
N GLU A 61 14.81 -8.85 -6.33
CA GLU A 61 15.43 -8.09 -7.41
C GLU A 61 16.34 -7.03 -6.79
N GLU A 62 17.49 -6.78 -7.42
CA GLU A 62 18.43 -5.74 -7.02
C GLU A 62 18.52 -4.69 -8.13
N GLY A 63 18.66 -3.43 -7.75
CA GLY A 63 18.72 -2.28 -8.64
C GLY A 63 18.96 -1.00 -7.83
N ALA A 64 18.25 0.08 -8.14
CA ALA A 64 18.25 1.29 -7.30
C ALA A 64 17.74 1.03 -5.87
N ALA A 65 16.93 -0.02 -5.69
CA ALA A 65 16.46 -0.52 -4.40
C ALA A 65 16.44 -2.05 -4.41
N THR A 66 16.53 -2.67 -3.23
CA THR A 66 16.28 -4.11 -3.11
C THR A 66 14.77 -4.35 -3.05
N VAL A 67 14.24 -5.14 -3.99
CA VAL A 67 12.81 -5.38 -4.15
C VAL A 67 12.46 -6.82 -3.82
N TRP A 68 11.45 -7.03 -2.97
CA TRP A 68 10.82 -8.33 -2.72
C TRP A 68 9.44 -8.36 -3.37
N ARG A 69 9.29 -9.20 -4.39
CA ARG A 69 8.03 -9.53 -5.05
C ARG A 69 7.36 -10.67 -4.28
N CYS A 70 6.16 -10.42 -3.78
CA CYS A 70 5.39 -11.38 -3.00
C CYS A 70 4.24 -11.96 -3.86
N PRO A 71 3.97 -13.28 -3.75
CA PRO A 71 2.84 -13.92 -4.40
C PRO A 71 1.50 -13.22 -4.11
N LEU A 72 0.58 -13.23 -5.06
CA LEU A 72 -0.78 -12.74 -4.85
C LEU A 72 -1.78 -13.41 -5.79
N TYR A 73 -3.04 -13.42 -5.36
CA TYR A 73 -4.15 -13.82 -6.18
C TYR A 73 -4.52 -12.69 -7.15
N VAL A 74 -4.39 -12.90 -8.46
CA VAL A 74 -4.84 -11.94 -9.49
C VAL A 74 -6.10 -12.49 -10.18
N PRO A 75 -7.26 -11.84 -10.03
CA PRO A 75 -8.50 -12.29 -10.69
C PRO A 75 -8.52 -11.92 -12.17
N LYS A 76 -8.91 -12.86 -13.04
CA LYS A 76 -9.13 -12.60 -14.49
C LYS A 76 -10.20 -11.53 -14.76
N GLN A 77 -11.21 -11.47 -13.89
CA GLN A 77 -12.29 -10.49 -13.96
C GLN A 77 -12.50 -9.93 -12.55
N PRO A 78 -12.12 -8.67 -12.29
CA PRO A 78 -12.20 -8.08 -10.97
C PRO A 78 -13.66 -7.82 -10.58
N SER A 79 -14.03 -8.33 -9.40
CA SER A 79 -15.27 -7.98 -8.69
C SER A 79 -14.90 -7.53 -7.28
N THR A 80 -15.81 -6.87 -6.54
CA THR A 80 -15.54 -6.36 -5.19
C THR A 80 -14.94 -7.43 -4.28
N LEU A 81 -15.55 -8.62 -4.20
CA LEU A 81 -15.03 -9.71 -3.37
C LEU A 81 -13.66 -10.22 -3.85
N LYS A 82 -13.46 -10.35 -5.17
CA LYS A 82 -12.18 -10.80 -5.73
C LYS A 82 -11.06 -9.78 -5.52
N ARG A 83 -11.36 -8.48 -5.51
CA ARG A 83 -10.42 -7.41 -5.16
C ARG A 83 -10.04 -7.45 -3.68
N LEU A 84 -10.99 -7.71 -2.79
CA LEU A 84 -10.69 -7.95 -1.37
C LEU A 84 -9.79 -9.17 -1.17
N LEU A 85 -10.07 -10.28 -1.87
CA LEU A 85 -9.20 -11.46 -1.86
C LEU A 85 -7.82 -11.18 -2.45
N HIS A 86 -7.74 -10.37 -3.51
CA HIS A 86 -6.48 -9.92 -4.11
C HIS A 86 -5.64 -9.15 -3.09
N LEU A 87 -6.20 -8.11 -2.47
CA LEU A 87 -5.52 -7.31 -1.43
C LEU A 87 -5.15 -8.16 -0.20
N GLY A 88 -6.07 -9.02 0.26
CA GLY A 88 -5.84 -9.90 1.40
C GLY A 88 -4.75 -10.94 1.14
N SER A 89 -4.72 -11.54 -0.05
CA SER A 89 -3.69 -12.51 -0.43
C SER A 89 -2.29 -11.89 -0.44
N PHE A 90 -2.16 -10.65 -0.92
CA PHE A 90 -0.91 -9.91 -0.87
C PHE A 90 -0.53 -9.55 0.58
N ALA A 91 -1.48 -9.11 1.40
CA ALA A 91 -1.21 -8.79 2.80
C ALA A 91 -0.66 -10.02 3.57
N VAL A 92 -1.19 -11.21 3.31
CA VAL A 92 -0.72 -12.46 3.91
C VAL A 92 0.68 -12.85 3.41
N SER A 93 0.89 -12.86 2.09
CA SER A 93 2.18 -13.28 1.52
C SER A 93 3.32 -12.32 1.87
N SER A 94 3.05 -11.01 1.85
CA SER A 94 4.04 -9.98 2.14
C SER A 94 4.34 -9.81 3.62
N PHE A 95 3.53 -10.38 4.52
CA PHE A 95 3.75 -10.32 5.97
C PHE A 95 5.10 -10.92 6.38
N PHE A 96 5.52 -12.05 5.81
CA PHE A 96 6.78 -12.70 6.19
C PHE A 96 8.01 -11.90 5.74
N PRO A 97 8.13 -11.47 4.47
CA PRO A 97 9.19 -10.55 4.06
C PRO A 97 9.21 -9.24 4.84
N LEU A 98 8.04 -8.72 5.23
CA LEU A 98 7.91 -7.52 6.05
C LEU A 98 8.53 -7.73 7.43
N MET A 99 8.15 -8.79 8.14
CA MET A 99 8.71 -9.09 9.46
C MET A 99 10.22 -9.38 9.42
N ALA A 100 10.72 -9.96 8.31
CA ALA A 100 12.15 -10.16 8.11
C ALA A 100 12.96 -8.85 8.11
N GLN A 101 12.35 -7.71 7.73
CA GLN A 101 13.00 -6.39 7.76
C GLN A 101 13.25 -5.86 9.17
N ARG A 102 12.72 -6.51 10.22
CA ARG A 102 13.00 -6.15 11.62
C ARG A 102 14.51 -6.08 11.91
N ARG A 103 15.29 -7.02 11.35
CA ARG A 103 16.75 -7.05 11.50
C ARG A 103 17.46 -5.92 10.77
N TRP A 104 16.90 -5.49 9.64
CA TRP A 104 17.44 -4.38 8.87
C TRP A 104 17.24 -3.04 9.57
N LYS A 105 16.20 -2.94 10.43
CA LYS A 105 15.82 -1.76 11.21
C LYS A 105 15.57 -0.53 10.32
N PRO A 106 14.42 -0.47 9.61
CA PRO A 106 14.07 0.72 8.86
C PRO A 106 13.91 1.93 9.79
N ASP A 107 14.32 3.10 9.32
CA ASP A 107 14.04 4.38 9.99
C ASP A 107 12.61 4.85 9.68
N ARG A 108 12.15 4.57 8.46
CA ARG A 108 10.84 4.94 7.94
C ARG A 108 10.20 3.79 7.15
N ILE A 109 8.89 3.66 7.28
CA ILE A 109 8.09 2.75 6.48
C ILE A 109 7.00 3.54 5.76
N ILE A 110 7.03 3.52 4.43
CA ILE A 110 6.05 4.19 3.56
C ILE A 110 5.10 3.13 3.02
N GLY A 111 3.88 3.10 3.55
CA GLY A 111 2.80 2.26 3.03
C GLY A 111 2.10 2.96 1.88
N VAL A 112 2.08 2.40 0.67
CA VAL A 112 1.45 3.01 -0.50
C VAL A 112 0.07 2.38 -0.76
N GLY A 113 -0.98 3.19 -0.58
CA GLY A 113 -2.37 2.82 -0.85
C GLY A 113 -2.56 2.31 -2.28
N PRO A 114 -3.39 1.27 -2.54
CA PRO A 114 -4.59 0.88 -1.77
C PRO A 114 -4.37 -0.18 -0.66
N THR A 115 -3.14 -0.37 -0.16
CA THR A 115 -2.78 -1.44 0.78
C THR A 115 -3.22 -1.23 2.24
N LEU A 116 -4.45 -0.79 2.51
CA LEU A 116 -4.95 -0.67 3.90
C LEU A 116 -4.90 -2.01 4.67
N PHE A 117 -5.09 -3.14 3.97
CA PHE A 117 -4.93 -4.49 4.50
C PHE A 117 -3.53 -4.78 5.06
N CYS A 118 -2.52 -4.03 4.60
CA CYS A 118 -1.13 -4.19 4.97
C CYS A 118 -0.73 -3.30 6.17
N THR A 119 -1.54 -2.30 6.51
CA THR A 119 -1.27 -1.34 7.59
C THR A 119 -1.02 -1.98 8.96
N PRO A 120 -1.77 -3.01 9.41
CA PRO A 120 -1.50 -3.67 10.69
C PRO A 120 -0.08 -4.28 10.75
N GLY A 121 0.36 -4.93 9.66
CA GLY A 121 1.70 -5.51 9.55
C GLY A 121 2.78 -4.42 9.56
N MET A 122 2.55 -3.33 8.80
CA MET A 122 3.45 -2.18 8.76
C MET A 122 3.67 -1.58 10.16
N ARG A 123 2.58 -1.36 10.90
CA ARG A 123 2.63 -0.84 12.27
C ARG A 123 3.35 -1.79 13.22
N LEU A 124 3.10 -3.09 13.11
CA LEU A 124 3.79 -4.07 13.93
C LEU A 124 5.30 -3.99 13.71
N LEU A 125 5.75 -3.92 12.46
CA LEU A 125 7.17 -3.74 12.15
C LEU A 125 7.71 -2.43 12.73
N ALA A 126 6.99 -1.32 12.55
CA ALA A 126 7.39 -0.01 13.08
C ALA A 126 7.60 -0.03 14.59
N LYS A 127 6.66 -0.64 15.34
CA LYS A 127 6.78 -0.82 16.79
C LYS A 127 7.97 -1.69 17.18
N LEU A 128 8.28 -2.73 16.39
CA LEU A 128 9.38 -3.65 16.66
C LEU A 128 10.76 -3.11 16.25
N SER A 129 10.82 -2.15 15.33
CA SER A 129 12.07 -1.55 14.83
C SER A 129 12.32 -0.12 15.33
N GLY A 130 11.31 0.56 15.89
CA GLY A 130 11.36 1.98 16.23
C GLY A 130 11.20 2.91 15.02
N ALA A 131 10.69 2.39 13.89
CA ALA A 131 10.47 3.19 12.68
C ALA A 131 9.26 4.12 12.83
N ARG A 132 9.24 5.21 12.06
CA ARG A 132 8.01 5.98 11.83
C ARG A 132 7.31 5.55 10.54
N THR A 133 5.99 5.62 10.53
CA THR A 133 5.11 5.17 9.47
C THR A 133 4.47 6.33 8.72
N VAL A 134 4.46 6.25 7.40
CA VAL A 134 3.73 7.16 6.53
C VAL A 134 2.81 6.33 5.65
N LEU A 135 1.51 6.58 5.71
CA LEU A 135 0.56 5.98 4.76
C LEU A 135 0.33 6.96 3.62
N HIS A 136 0.90 6.67 2.45
CA HIS A 136 0.77 7.45 1.24
C HIS A 136 -0.43 6.97 0.41
N ILE A 137 -1.54 7.71 0.47
CA ILE A 137 -2.79 7.38 -0.22
C ILE A 137 -2.73 7.92 -1.64
N GLN A 138 -2.60 7.02 -2.61
CA GLN A 138 -2.76 7.34 -4.03
C GLN A 138 -4.20 7.13 -4.51
N ASP A 139 -4.95 6.21 -3.90
CA ASP A 139 -6.35 5.95 -4.22
C ASP A 139 -7.10 5.44 -2.97
N TYR A 140 -8.37 5.82 -2.84
CA TYR A 140 -9.31 5.30 -1.84
C TYR A 140 -10.10 4.11 -2.42
N GLU A 141 -9.40 3.09 -2.91
CA GLU A 141 -10.03 1.96 -3.61
C GLU A 141 -11.04 1.22 -2.72
N VAL A 142 -10.75 1.09 -1.41
CA VAL A 142 -11.66 0.47 -0.44
C VAL A 142 -12.98 1.25 -0.33
N ASP A 143 -12.95 2.58 -0.34
CA ASP A 143 -14.18 3.39 -0.36
C ASP A 143 -14.97 3.17 -1.63
N ALA A 144 -14.30 3.13 -2.79
CA ALA A 144 -14.96 2.90 -4.06
C ALA A 144 -15.62 1.51 -4.08
N MET A 145 -14.92 0.49 -3.59
CA MET A 145 -15.43 -0.87 -3.47
C MET A 145 -16.61 -1.01 -2.51
N LEU A 146 -16.55 -0.36 -1.34
CA LEU A 146 -17.63 -0.36 -0.36
C LEU A 146 -18.83 0.46 -0.86
N GLY A 147 -18.61 1.63 -1.45
CA GLY A 147 -19.66 2.46 -2.05
C GLY A 147 -20.45 1.71 -3.12
N LEU A 148 -19.76 0.97 -4.00
CA LEU A 148 -20.39 0.12 -5.03
C LEU A 148 -21.08 -1.12 -4.44
N GLY A 149 -20.49 -1.76 -3.44
CA GLY A 149 -21.08 -2.95 -2.78
C GLY A 149 -22.32 -2.62 -1.92
N LEU A 150 -22.32 -1.45 -1.27
CA LEU A 150 -23.41 -0.97 -0.41
C LEU A 150 -24.53 -0.29 -1.21
N ALA A 151 -24.28 0.13 -2.45
CA ALA A 151 -25.33 0.56 -3.36
C ALA A 151 -26.31 -0.58 -3.73
N GLY A 152 -25.86 -1.85 -3.64
CA GLY A 152 -26.69 -3.03 -3.94
C GLY A 152 -27.32 -3.73 -2.73
N LYS A 153 -26.78 -3.54 -1.51
CA LYS A 153 -27.33 -4.12 -0.27
C LYS A 153 -27.19 -3.12 0.87
N GLY A 154 -28.32 -2.52 1.26
CA GLY A 154 -28.58 -1.70 2.46
C GLY A 154 -27.38 -1.05 3.16
N LYS A 155 -27.33 0.29 3.14
CA LYS A 155 -26.36 1.20 3.78
C LYS A 155 -26.14 1.02 5.31
N GLY A 156 -26.58 -0.06 5.95
CA GLY A 156 -26.59 -0.23 7.41
C GLY A 156 -26.18 -1.61 7.95
N GLY A 157 -25.62 -2.50 7.12
CA GLY A 157 -25.19 -3.84 7.60
C GLY A 157 -23.93 -3.82 8.47
N LYS A 158 -23.81 -4.76 9.41
CA LYS A 158 -22.62 -4.95 10.29
C LYS A 158 -21.28 -4.98 9.52
N VAL A 159 -21.30 -5.47 8.28
CA VAL A 159 -20.13 -5.52 7.39
C VAL A 159 -19.65 -4.12 6.99
N ALA A 160 -20.56 -3.18 6.73
CA ALA A 160 -20.21 -1.80 6.41
C ALA A 160 -19.51 -1.13 7.60
N GLN A 161 -20.06 -1.31 8.80
CA GLN A 161 -19.49 -0.77 10.03
C GLN A 161 -18.09 -1.34 10.32
N LEU A 162 -17.90 -2.64 10.13
CA LEU A 162 -16.58 -3.27 10.26
C LEU A 162 -15.58 -2.74 9.23
N ALA A 163 -16.01 -2.52 7.99
CA ALA A 163 -15.14 -2.00 6.95
C ALA A 163 -14.75 -0.53 7.21
N THR A 164 -15.70 0.32 7.61
CA THR A 164 -15.42 1.69 8.06
C THR A 164 -14.51 1.72 9.27
N ALA A 165 -14.74 0.84 10.26
CA ALA A 165 -13.88 0.74 11.43
C ALA A 165 -12.47 0.27 11.08
N PHE A 166 -12.34 -0.69 10.15
CA PHE A 166 -11.04 -1.17 9.66
C PHE A 166 -10.27 -0.06 8.96
N GLU A 167 -10.93 0.66 8.05
CA GLU A 167 -10.32 1.79 7.34
C GLU A 167 -9.90 2.89 8.32
N ARG A 168 -10.79 3.29 9.22
CA ARG A 168 -10.49 4.29 10.25
C ARG A 168 -9.32 3.84 11.12
N SER A 169 -9.29 2.59 11.54
CA SER A 169 -8.16 2.02 12.29
C SER A 169 -6.85 2.08 11.49
N GLY A 170 -6.88 1.83 10.19
CA GLY A 170 -5.71 1.96 9.32
C GLY A 170 -5.19 3.39 9.24
N LEU A 171 -6.09 4.37 9.12
CA LEU A 171 -5.72 5.79 8.98
C LEU A 171 -5.26 6.44 10.29
N HIS A 172 -5.81 6.00 11.43
CA HIS A 172 -5.53 6.62 12.74
C HIS A 172 -4.26 6.09 13.42
N ASN A 173 -3.80 4.90 13.03
CA ASN A 173 -2.71 4.21 13.73
C ASN A 173 -1.36 4.35 13.02
N VAL A 174 -1.21 5.36 12.15
CA VAL A 174 0.05 5.72 11.49
C VAL A 174 0.51 7.10 11.94
N ASP A 175 1.81 7.37 11.91
CA ASP A 175 2.37 8.65 12.38
C ASP A 175 1.96 9.79 11.44
N ASN A 176 1.96 9.54 10.14
CA ASN A 176 1.54 10.51 9.13
C ASN A 176 0.72 9.85 8.02
N VAL A 177 -0.18 10.63 7.43
CA VAL A 177 -0.91 10.26 6.21
C VAL A 177 -0.52 11.27 5.14
N SER A 178 -0.07 10.81 3.97
CA SER A 178 0.18 11.70 2.83
C SER A 178 -0.78 11.40 1.69
N THR A 179 -1.14 12.43 0.92
CA THR A 179 -2.05 12.27 -0.23
C THR A 179 -1.61 13.14 -1.40
N ILE A 180 -2.04 12.76 -2.60
CA ILE A 180 -1.65 13.41 -3.87
C ILE A 180 -2.50 14.63 -4.25
N SER A 181 -3.59 14.91 -3.55
CA SER A 181 -4.47 16.06 -3.85
C SER A 181 -5.04 16.68 -2.57
N ARG A 182 -5.31 17.99 -2.61
CA ARG A 182 -5.93 18.70 -1.47
C ARG A 182 -7.32 18.15 -1.12
N SER A 183 -8.09 17.71 -2.12
CA SER A 183 -9.38 17.05 -1.88
C SER A 183 -9.22 15.74 -1.12
N MET A 184 -8.19 14.94 -1.44
CA MET A 184 -7.88 13.70 -0.72
C MET A 184 -7.38 13.96 0.70
N MET A 185 -6.68 15.08 0.95
CA MET A 185 -6.33 15.52 2.30
C MET A 185 -7.59 15.79 3.13
N ASN A 186 -8.53 16.57 2.59
CA ASN A 186 -9.79 16.86 3.29
C ASN A 186 -10.54 15.58 3.62
N LYS A 187 -10.58 14.62 2.68
CA LYS A 187 -11.19 13.30 2.92
C LYS A 187 -10.49 12.50 4.03
N ALA A 188 -9.17 12.58 4.15
CA ALA A 188 -8.44 11.96 5.27
C ALA A 188 -8.80 12.61 6.61
N ILE A 189 -8.93 13.94 6.63
CA ILE A 189 -9.33 14.73 7.81
C ILE A 189 -10.77 14.41 8.21
N GLU A 190 -11.71 14.32 7.26
CA GLU A 190 -13.10 13.90 7.49
C GLU A 190 -13.19 12.50 8.11
N LYS A 191 -12.27 11.60 7.73
CA LYS A 191 -12.13 10.26 8.33
C LYS A 191 -11.45 10.28 9.71
N GLY A 192 -11.05 11.45 10.19
CA GLY A 192 -10.58 11.72 11.54
C GLY A 192 -9.06 11.79 11.70
N VAL A 193 -8.28 11.83 10.63
CA VAL A 193 -6.84 12.07 10.73
C VAL A 193 -6.60 13.52 11.17
N ALA A 194 -5.78 13.74 12.19
CA ALA A 194 -5.44 15.10 12.64
C ALA A 194 -4.79 15.89 11.49
N ALA A 195 -5.21 17.14 11.27
CA ALA A 195 -4.73 17.96 10.16
C ALA A 195 -3.19 18.09 10.13
N ASP A 196 -2.56 18.21 11.31
CA ASP A 196 -1.10 18.30 11.46
C ASP A 196 -0.37 17.01 11.05
N ASN A 197 -1.07 15.87 11.02
CA ASN A 197 -0.52 14.59 10.58
C ASN A 197 -0.75 14.34 9.08
N VAL A 198 -1.44 15.23 8.37
CA VAL A 198 -1.72 15.10 6.93
C VAL A 198 -0.69 15.89 6.12
N ILE A 199 0.00 15.20 5.23
CA ILE A 199 1.05 15.76 4.38
C ILE A 199 0.56 15.81 2.93
N PHE A 200 0.72 16.97 2.29
CA PHE A 200 0.54 17.07 0.85
C PHE A 200 1.80 16.53 0.15
N PHE A 201 1.67 15.44 -0.60
CA PHE A 201 2.77 14.83 -1.35
C PHE A 201 2.26 14.42 -2.72
N ALA A 202 2.40 15.32 -3.70
CA ALA A 202 1.97 15.08 -5.07
C ALA A 202 2.97 14.18 -5.81
N ASN A 203 2.49 13.43 -6.80
CA ASN A 203 3.34 12.57 -7.64
C ASN A 203 4.30 13.37 -8.53
N TRP A 204 4.01 14.65 -8.77
CA TRP A 204 4.87 15.58 -9.49
C TRP A 204 4.75 16.97 -8.85
N SER A 205 5.89 17.67 -8.75
CA SER A 205 5.97 19.09 -8.37
C SER A 205 7.17 19.72 -9.05
#